data_AF-A0A2V0P6D4-F1
#
_entry.id   AF-A0A2V0P6D4-F1
#
_cell.length_a   1.000
_cell.length_b   1.000
_cell.length_c   1.000
_cell.angle_alpha   90.00
_cell.angle_beta   90.00
_cell.angle_gamma   90.00
#
_symmetry.space_group_name_H-M   'P 1'
#
loop_
_entity.id
_entity.type
_entity.pdbx_description
1 polymer ?
#
loop_
_entity_poly.entity_id
_entity_poly.type
_entity_poly.pdbx_seq_one_letter_code
_entity_poly.pdbx_strand_id
1 'polypeptide(L)'
;MQRVLAADISGFHKAHELSAYALGVFTPLAALSGKGSGTQKLSDWALALAVPVHMHISTNACVTDYVPTRYRGPVRAAVLGASVVAYMGIMKVNLTGPGLTETVKALWRKPQPAEPAAAAAAAQ
;
A
#
# COMPACT_ATOMS: atom_id res chain seq x y z
N MET A 1 10.64 4.74 -20.64
CA MET A 1 10.93 3.83 -19.50
C MET A 1 11.96 4.39 -18.52
N GLN A 2 13.09 4.95 -18.97
CA GLN A 2 14.15 5.44 -18.05
C GLN A 2 13.66 6.41 -16.98
N ARG A 3 12.70 7.30 -17.29
CA ARG A 3 12.11 8.20 -16.28
C ARG A 3 11.39 7.42 -15.16
N VAL A 4 10.63 6.39 -15.49
CA VAL A 4 9.92 5.57 -14.48
C VAL A 4 10.90 4.75 -13.65
N LEU A 5 11.99 4.26 -14.25
CA LEU A 5 13.03 3.53 -13.53
C LEU A 5 13.88 4.45 -12.63
N ALA A 6 14.10 5.69 -13.05
CA ALA A 6 14.88 6.69 -12.33
C ALA A 6 13.99 7.72 -11.64
N ALA A 7 12.92 7.24 -10.98
CA ALA A 7 11.83 8.09 -10.53
C ALA A 7 12.26 9.18 -9.51
N ASP A 8 13.36 8.96 -8.81
CA ASP A 8 13.97 9.86 -7.84
C ASP A 8 14.63 11.10 -8.48
N ILE A 9 15.19 10.96 -9.69
CA ILE A 9 15.95 12.01 -10.38
C ILE A 9 15.26 12.54 -11.64
N SER A 10 14.15 11.94 -12.06
CA SER A 10 13.51 12.25 -13.35
C SER A 10 12.35 13.25 -13.28
N GLY A 11 12.27 14.05 -12.22
CA GLY A 11 11.28 15.12 -12.09
C GLY A 11 9.91 14.72 -11.52
N PHE A 12 9.80 13.59 -10.83
CA PHE A 12 8.55 13.19 -10.13
C PHE A 12 8.39 13.82 -8.74
N HIS A 13 9.16 14.86 -8.40
CA HIS A 13 9.11 15.50 -7.07
C HIS A 13 7.70 15.97 -6.67
N LYS A 14 6.92 16.55 -7.60
CA LYS A 14 5.53 16.95 -7.32
C LYS A 14 4.62 15.78 -6.99
N ALA A 15 4.79 14.65 -7.69
CA ALA A 15 4.03 13.43 -7.40
C ALA A 15 4.43 12.85 -6.04
N HIS A 16 5.72 12.89 -5.70
CA HIS A 16 6.22 12.49 -4.39
C HIS A 16 5.66 13.36 -3.27
N GLU A 17 5.71 14.69 -3.42
CA GLU A 17 5.18 15.65 -2.46
C GLU A 17 3.66 15.49 -2.27
N LEU A 18 2.90 15.41 -3.38
CA LEU A 18 1.46 15.18 -3.32
C LEU A 18 1.12 13.84 -2.64
N SER A 19 1.87 12.78 -2.96
CA SER A 19 1.69 11.50 -2.30
C SER A 19 2.03 11.55 -0.82
N ALA A 20 3.03 12.34 -0.41
CA ALA A 20 3.39 12.55 0.99
C ALA A 20 2.26 13.27 1.76
N TYR A 21 1.70 14.34 1.19
CA TYR A 21 0.54 15.01 1.80
C TYR A 21 -0.68 14.10 1.86
N ALA A 22 -0.94 13.34 0.80
CA ALA A 22 -2.03 12.37 0.80
C ALA A 22 -1.85 11.32 1.90
N LEU A 23 -0.64 10.77 2.09
CA LEU A 23 -0.35 9.87 3.20
C LEU A 23 -0.56 10.55 4.55
N GLY A 24 -0.07 11.77 4.72
CA GLY A 24 -0.20 12.54 5.97
C GLY A 24 -1.65 12.81 6.37
N VAL A 25 -2.54 13.04 5.40
CA VAL A 25 -3.96 13.32 5.64
C VAL A 25 -4.79 12.04 5.73
N PHE A 26 -4.65 11.12 4.77
CA PHE A 26 -5.53 9.96 4.67
C PHE A 26 -5.18 8.83 5.64
N THR A 27 -3.95 8.77 6.15
CA THR A 27 -3.58 7.78 7.18
C THR A 27 -4.33 8.00 8.51
N PRO A 28 -4.33 9.19 9.12
CA PRO A 28 -5.13 9.43 10.33
C PRO A 28 -6.64 9.37 10.05
N LEU A 29 -7.11 9.82 8.88
CA LEU A 29 -8.51 9.66 8.48
C LEU A 29 -8.93 8.18 8.40
N ALA A 30 -8.10 7.33 7.81
CA ALA A 30 -8.31 5.89 7.77
C ALA A 30 -8.42 5.30 9.18
N ALA A 31 -7.48 5.64 10.06
CA ALA A 31 -7.47 5.15 11.44
C ALA A 31 -8.77 5.48 12.19
N LEU A 32 -9.24 6.72 12.06
CA LEU A 32 -10.44 7.23 12.71
C LEU A 32 -11.75 6.84 12.02
N SER A 33 -11.70 6.32 10.79
CA SER A 33 -12.90 5.94 10.04
C SER A 33 -13.61 4.72 10.62
N GLY A 34 -14.95 4.71 10.52
CA GLY A 34 -15.78 3.56 10.88
C GLY A 34 -15.81 2.50 9.78
N LYS A 35 -16.01 1.23 10.16
CA LYS A 35 -16.10 0.11 9.21
C LYS A 35 -17.22 0.35 8.20
N GLY A 36 -16.92 0.25 6.90
CA GLY A 36 -17.85 0.43 5.78
C GLY A 36 -18.26 1.87 5.48
N SER A 37 -17.75 2.85 6.25
CA SER A 37 -18.09 4.25 6.08
C SER A 37 -17.54 4.85 4.77
N GLY A 38 -18.16 5.93 4.29
CA GLY A 38 -17.68 6.64 3.10
C GLY A 38 -16.27 7.22 3.28
N THR A 39 -15.92 7.65 4.50
CA THR A 39 -14.58 8.15 4.84
C THR A 39 -13.54 7.05 4.79
N GLN A 40 -13.88 5.82 5.22
CA GLN A 40 -13.01 4.66 5.05
C GLN A 40 -12.75 4.38 3.58
N LYS A 41 -13.80 4.28 2.74
CA LYS A 41 -13.65 3.99 1.31
C LYS A 41 -12.84 5.06 0.58
N LEU A 42 -13.05 6.33 0.92
CA LEU A 42 -12.25 7.43 0.37
C LEU A 42 -10.77 7.28 0.75
N SER A 43 -10.49 7.00 2.02
CA SER A 43 -9.12 6.80 2.51
C SER A 43 -8.48 5.58 1.86
N ASP A 44 -9.23 4.48 1.69
CA ASP A 44 -8.77 3.26 1.03
C ASP A 44 -8.32 3.55 -0.41
N TRP A 45 -9.10 4.29 -1.19
CA TRP A 45 -8.74 4.66 -2.56
C TRP A 45 -7.56 5.64 -2.63
N ALA A 46 -7.55 6.66 -1.77
CA ALA A 46 -6.46 7.63 -1.73
C ALA A 46 -5.13 6.96 -1.36
N LEU A 47 -5.12 6.12 -0.32
CA LEU A 47 -3.94 5.39 0.14
C LEU A 47 -3.49 4.34 -0.86
N ALA A 48 -4.41 3.72 -1.60
CA ALA A 48 -4.09 2.73 -2.61
C ALA A 48 -3.26 3.28 -3.78
N LEU A 49 -3.36 4.59 -4.06
CA LEU A 49 -2.49 5.29 -5.01
C LEU A 49 -1.29 5.93 -4.32
N ALA A 50 -1.50 6.59 -3.19
CA ALA A 50 -0.47 7.35 -2.51
C ALA A 50 0.67 6.45 -2.00
N VAL A 51 0.35 5.29 -1.40
CA VAL A 51 1.35 4.37 -0.83
C VAL A 51 2.31 3.87 -1.91
N PRO A 52 1.87 3.26 -3.04
CA PRO A 52 2.81 2.73 -4.03
C PRO A 52 3.63 3.83 -4.71
N VAL A 53 3.04 4.99 -5.00
CA VAL A 53 3.76 6.12 -5.63
C VAL A 53 4.84 6.66 -4.71
N HIS A 54 4.50 6.96 -3.45
CA HIS A 54 5.45 7.47 -2.48
C HIS A 54 6.59 6.48 -2.25
N MET A 55 6.26 5.21 -2.01
CA MET A 55 7.24 4.17 -1.73
C MET A 55 8.13 3.87 -2.93
N HIS A 56 7.59 3.89 -4.16
CA HIS A 56 8.39 3.66 -5.36
C HIS A 56 9.47 4.74 -5.53
N ILE A 57 9.12 6.02 -5.37
CA ILE A 57 10.06 7.12 -5.54
C ILE A 57 11.09 7.12 -4.40
N SER A 58 10.65 6.97 -3.14
CA SER A 58 11.54 6.91 -1.98
C SER A 58 12.53 5.72 -2.06
N THR A 59 12.07 4.55 -2.49
CA THR A 59 12.95 3.38 -2.64
C THR A 59 13.98 3.60 -3.74
N ASN A 60 13.63 4.27 -4.84
CA ASN A 60 14.60 4.63 -5.88
C ASN A 60 15.67 5.60 -5.37
N ALA A 61 15.34 6.51 -4.45
CA ALA A 61 16.34 7.35 -3.78
C ALA A 61 17.31 6.51 -2.95
N CYS A 62 16.81 5.53 -2.17
CA CYS A 62 17.69 4.58 -1.47
C CYS A 62 18.57 3.77 -2.42
N VAL A 63 18.06 3.39 -3.60
CA VAL A 63 18.87 2.70 -4.63
C VAL A 63 19.99 3.61 -5.12
N THR A 64 19.73 4.90 -5.29
CA THR A 64 20.77 5.87 -5.67
C THR A 64 21.85 5.99 -4.59
N ASP A 65 21.47 6.04 -3.33
CA ASP A 65 22.40 6.23 -2.21
C ASP A 65 23.28 4.99 -1.96
N TYR A 66 22.71 3.79 -2.07
CA TYR A 66 23.38 2.57 -1.58
C TYR A 66 23.78 1.56 -2.66
N VAL A 67 23.24 1.64 -3.88
CA VAL A 67 23.54 0.66 -4.94
C VAL A 67 24.64 1.17 -5.87
N PRO A 68 25.72 0.39 -6.09
CA PRO A 68 26.78 0.75 -7.04
C PRO A 68 26.22 1.01 -8.45
N THR A 69 26.74 2.03 -9.13
CA THR A 69 26.23 2.51 -10.44
C THR A 69 26.02 1.39 -11.46
N ARG A 70 26.91 0.38 -11.50
CA ARG A 70 26.81 -0.77 -12.41
C ARG A 70 25.53 -1.62 -12.24
N TYR A 71 24.91 -1.59 -11.07
CA TYR A 71 23.74 -2.41 -10.74
C TYR A 71 22.45 -1.61 -10.58
N ARG A 72 22.50 -0.28 -10.66
CA ARG A 72 21.31 0.56 -10.44
C ARG A 72 20.19 0.24 -11.43
N GLY A 73 20.50 0.06 -12.72
CA GLY A 73 19.50 -0.25 -13.76
C GLY A 73 18.66 -1.49 -13.44
N PRO A 74 19.27 -2.67 -13.25
CA PRO A 74 18.56 -3.89 -12.88
C PRO A 74 17.78 -3.77 -11.56
N VAL A 75 18.36 -3.15 -10.54
CA VAL A 75 17.71 -3.00 -9.23
C VAL A 75 16.49 -2.09 -9.33
N ARG A 76 16.58 -0.98 -10.07
CA ARG A 76 15.44 -0.08 -10.34
C ARG A 76 14.32 -0.78 -11.09
N ALA A 77 14.65 -1.70 -12.01
CA ALA A 77 13.65 -2.53 -12.68
C ALA A 77 12.96 -3.51 -11.72
N ALA A 78 13.71 -4.12 -10.80
CA ALA A 78 13.14 -4.96 -9.75
C ALA A 78 12.22 -4.16 -8.81
N VAL A 79 12.62 -2.94 -8.42
CA VAL A 79 11.79 -2.02 -7.62
C VAL A 79 10.50 -1.68 -8.35
N LEU A 80 10.56 -1.37 -9.65
CA LEU A 80 9.36 -1.14 -10.46
C LEU A 80 8.44 -2.37 -10.49
N GLY A 81 8.99 -3.57 -10.69
CA GLY A 81 8.23 -4.82 -10.65
C GLY A 81 7.53 -5.01 -9.30
N ALA A 82 8.26 -4.81 -8.20
CA ALA A 82 7.70 -4.91 -6.85
C ALA A 82 6.60 -3.85 -6.60
N SER A 83 6.79 -2.61 -7.06
CA SER A 83 5.78 -1.55 -6.93
C SER A 83 4.49 -1.86 -7.71
N VAL A 84 4.61 -2.43 -8.91
CA VAL A 84 3.42 -2.85 -9.70
C VAL A 84 2.69 -3.98 -8.99
N VAL A 85 3.39 -5.00 -8.50
CA VAL A 85 2.79 -6.10 -7.75
C VAL A 85 2.10 -5.59 -6.48
N ALA A 86 2.74 -4.69 -5.74
CA ALA A 86 2.17 -4.08 -4.54
C ALA A 86 0.89 -3.27 -4.87
N TYR A 87 0.92 -2.44 -5.92
CA TYR A 87 -0.24 -1.68 -6.36
C TYR A 87 -1.41 -2.60 -6.72
N MET A 88 -1.17 -3.64 -7.52
CA MET A 88 -2.19 -4.62 -7.90
C MET A 88 -2.75 -5.37 -6.69
N GLY A 89 -1.90 -5.74 -5.73
CA GLY A 89 -2.31 -6.37 -4.47
C GLY A 89 -3.23 -5.47 -3.65
N ILE A 90 -2.87 -4.21 -3.47
CA ILE A 90 -3.70 -3.24 -2.75
C ILE A 90 -5.03 -3.02 -3.49
N MET A 91 -5.00 -2.93 -4.82
CA MET A 91 -6.23 -2.74 -5.61
C MET A 91 -7.17 -3.92 -5.51
N LYS A 92 -6.64 -5.15 -5.52
CA LYS A 92 -7.42 -6.35 -5.27
C LYS A 92 -8.09 -6.31 -3.89
N VAL A 93 -7.35 -5.91 -2.85
CA VAL A 93 -7.90 -5.77 -1.48
C VAL A 93 -9.03 -4.74 -1.43
N ASN A 94 -8.91 -3.63 -2.14
CA ASN A 94 -9.96 -2.60 -2.19
C ASN A 94 -11.19 -2.99 -3.03
N LEU A 95 -10.99 -3.74 -4.12
CA LEU A 95 -12.06 -4.12 -5.03
C LEU A 95 -12.86 -5.33 -4.55
N THR A 96 -12.18 -6.36 -4.05
CA THR A 96 -12.80 -7.65 -3.69
C THR A 96 -12.83 -7.91 -2.20
N GLY A 97 -12.06 -7.16 -1.42
CA GLY A 97 -11.90 -7.35 0.02
C GLY A 97 -12.59 -6.27 0.85
N PRO A 98 -12.31 -6.24 2.17
CA PRO A 98 -12.91 -5.27 3.09
C PRO A 98 -12.34 -3.85 2.96
N GLY A 99 -11.39 -3.62 2.05
CA GLY A 99 -10.63 -2.37 1.92
C GLY A 99 -9.32 -2.39 2.73
N LEU A 100 -8.36 -1.57 2.31
CA LEU A 100 -7.03 -1.49 2.92
C LEU A 100 -7.10 -1.18 4.42
N THR A 101 -7.89 -0.18 4.81
CA THR A 101 -8.03 0.29 6.19
C THR A 101 -8.58 -0.80 7.10
N GLU A 102 -9.68 -1.47 6.72
CA GLU A 102 -10.26 -2.53 7.54
C GLU A 102 -9.39 -3.78 7.55
N THR A 103 -8.66 -4.07 6.48
CA THR A 103 -7.64 -5.12 6.48
C THR A 103 -6.59 -4.85 7.55
N VAL A 104 -6.03 -3.63 7.60
CA VAL A 104 -5.04 -3.25 8.61
C VAL A 104 -5.65 -3.23 10.01
N LYS A 105 -6.84 -2.67 10.18
CA LYS A 105 -7.53 -2.63 11.49
C LYS A 105 -7.88 -4.03 12.00
N ALA A 106 -8.20 -4.97 11.11
CA ALA A 106 -8.44 -6.36 11.48
C ALA A 106 -7.20 -7.03 12.10
N LEU A 107 -5.99 -6.69 11.64
CA LEU A 107 -4.75 -7.19 12.26
C LEU A 107 -4.59 -6.70 13.72
N TRP A 108 -5.19 -5.58 14.10
CA TRP A 108 -5.14 -5.04 15.46
C TRP A 108 -6.30 -5.47 16.36
N ARG A 109 -7.35 -6.08 15.81
CA ARG A 109 -8.45 -6.62 16.62
C ARG A 109 -8.00 -7.94 17.23
N LYS A 110 -8.42 -8.20 18.47
CA LYS A 110 -8.19 -9.51 19.10
C LYS A 110 -8.81 -10.60 18.20
N PRO A 111 -8.12 -11.73 17.99
CA PRO A 111 -8.71 -12.88 17.33
C PRO A 111 -10.01 -13.24 18.07
N GLN A 112 -11.14 -13.25 17.37
CA GLN A 112 -12.33 -13.85 17.96
C GLN A 112 -12.06 -15.35 18.13
N PRO A 113 -12.31 -15.94 19.31
CA PRO A 113 -12.37 -17.39 19.44
C PRO A 113 -13.33 -17.90 18.37
N ALA A 114 -12.92 -18.93 17.62
CA ALA A 114 -13.78 -19.53 16.62
C ALA A 114 -15.12 -19.89 17.29
N GLU A 115 -16.19 -19.24 16.85
CA GLU A 115 -17.55 -19.60 17.25
C GLU A 115 -17.75 -21.10 16.92
N PRO A 116 -18.34 -21.90 17.83
CA PRO A 116 -18.20 -23.36 17.86
C PRO A 116 -18.99 -24.05 16.74
N ALA A 117 -18.52 -23.92 15.50
CA ALA A 117 -18.91 -24.80 14.39
C ALA A 117 -18.42 -26.25 14.61
N ALA A 118 -17.53 -26.48 15.57
CA ALA A 118 -17.08 -27.82 15.98
C ALA A 118 -18.08 -28.55 16.91
N ALA A 119 -19.05 -27.86 17.54
CA ALA A 119 -20.02 -28.51 18.43
C ALA A 119 -21.21 -29.13 17.66
N ALA A 120 -21.53 -28.62 16.47
CA ALA A 120 -22.65 -29.14 15.67
C ALA A 120 -22.28 -30.35 14.79
N ALA A 121 -21.00 -30.50 14.43
CA ALA A 121 -20.52 -31.61 13.60
C ALA A 121 -20.20 -32.89 14.38
N ALA A 122 -20.10 -32.83 15.71
CA ALA A 122 -19.89 -34.00 16.57
C ALA A 122 -21.21 -34.59 17.13
N ALA A 123 -22.36 -34.03 16.74
CA ALA A 123 -23.69 -34.44 17.17
C ALA A 123 -24.56 -34.99 16.02
N GLN A 124 -23.95 -35.30 14.87
CA GLN A 124 -24.58 -35.99 13.74
C GLN A 124 -23.88 -37.32 13.48
#